data_AF-A0A7V9S2F2-F1
#
_entry.id   AF-A0A7V9S2F2-F1
#
_cell.length_a   1.000
_cell.length_b   1.000
_cell.length_c   1.000
_cell.angle_alpha   90.00
_cell.angle_beta   90.00
_cell.angle_gamma   90.00
#
_symmetry.space_group_name_H-M   'P 1'
#
loop_
_entity.id
_entity.type
_entity.pdbx_description
1 polymer ?
#
loop_
_entity_poly.entity_id
_entity_poly.type
_entity_poly.pdbx_seq_one_letter_code
_entity_poly.pdbx_strand_id
1 'polypeptide(L)'
;LSPNGSGAEEPVARVPVPGGAVLVRPATGLDADAAEHRRATRRAEIEGEIARAEGKLANARFVERAPAEVVEAERSKLTAFRAELEGLR
;
A
#
# COMPACT_ATOMS: atom_id res chain seq x y z
N LEU A 1 -19.06 35.08 -25.54
CA LEU A 1 -18.61 34.82 -24.15
C LEU A 1 -19.41 33.63 -23.64
N SER A 2 -18.88 32.41 -23.77
CA SER A 2 -19.54 31.22 -23.22
C SER A 2 -19.01 30.97 -21.81
N PRO A 3 -19.87 31.00 -20.77
CA PRO A 3 -19.47 30.66 -19.42
C PRO A 3 -19.73 29.16 -19.20
N ASN A 4 -18.77 28.31 -19.55
CA ASN A 4 -18.75 26.93 -19.05
C ASN A 4 -17.71 26.83 -17.94
N GLY A 5 -18.10 27.33 -16.76
CA GLY A 5 -17.40 27.04 -15.51
C GLY A 5 -17.77 25.64 -15.04
N SER A 6 -17.17 24.61 -15.65
CA SER A 6 -17.08 23.30 -15.03
C SER A 6 -16.17 23.45 -13.80
N GLY A 7 -16.67 23.14 -12.61
CA GLY A 7 -15.96 23.26 -11.33
C GLY A 7 -14.78 22.29 -11.13
N ALA A 8 -13.96 22.09 -12.16
CA ALA A 8 -12.67 21.44 -12.05
C ALA A 8 -11.62 22.54 -11.99
N GLU A 9 -10.92 22.64 -10.85
CA GLU A 9 -9.77 23.54 -10.69
C GLU A 9 -8.78 23.37 -11.85
N GLU A 10 -8.29 24.50 -12.35
CA GLU A 10 -7.40 24.56 -13.50
C GLU A 10 -6.07 23.85 -13.17
N PRO A 11 -5.50 23.03 -14.09
CA PRO A 11 -4.26 22.32 -13.82
C PRO A 11 -3.10 23.30 -13.60
N VAL A 12 -2.27 23.05 -12.58
CA VAL A 12 -1.07 23.85 -12.28
C VAL A 12 0.06 23.58 -13.29
N ALA A 13 0.02 22.44 -13.98
CA ALA A 13 0.93 22.14 -15.07
C ALA A 13 0.32 21.17 -16.08
N ARG A 14 0.76 21.29 -17.34
CA ARG A 14 0.45 20.35 -18.42
C ARG A 14 1.74 19.82 -19.00
N VAL A 15 1.97 18.51 -18.87
CA VAL A 15 3.18 17.83 -19.36
C VAL A 15 2.83 17.09 -20.66
N PRO A 16 3.39 17.47 -21.82
CA PRO A 16 3.13 16.78 -23.08
C PRO A 16 3.80 15.39 -23.08
N VAL A 17 3.09 14.38 -23.60
CA VAL A 17 3.59 13.01 -23.80
C VAL A 17 3.17 12.54 -25.20
N PRO A 18 3.87 11.58 -25.84
CA PRO A 18 3.42 11.04 -27.12
C PRO A 18 1.96 10.55 -27.03
N GLY A 19 1.10 11.09 -27.90
CA GLY A 19 -0.33 10.76 -27.91
C GLY A 19 -1.22 11.55 -26.93
N GLY A 20 -0.69 12.49 -26.15
CA GLY A 20 -1.55 13.29 -25.25
C GLY A 20 -0.82 14.24 -24.30
N ALA A 21 -1.42 14.49 -23.13
CA ALA A 21 -0.81 15.27 -22.07
C ALA A 21 -1.27 14.78 -20.68
N VAL A 22 -0.34 14.79 -19.73
CA VAL A 22 -0.62 14.60 -18.30
C VAL A 22 -0.96 15.95 -17.68
N LEU A 23 -2.05 16.02 -16.93
CA LEU A 23 -2.50 17.22 -16.22
C LEU A 23 -2.16 17.09 -14.72
N VAL A 24 -1.33 18.01 -14.21
CA VAL A 24 -1.03 18.10 -12.79
C VAL A 24 -2.06 19.03 -12.16
N ARG A 25 -2.87 18.51 -11.23
CA ARG A 25 -3.90 19.27 -10.51
C ARG A 25 -3.34 19.74 -9.16
N PRO A 26 -3.74 20.93 -8.67
CA PRO A 26 -3.42 21.28 -7.30
C PRO A 26 -4.05 20.27 -6.32
N ALA A 27 -3.35 19.98 -5.22
CA ALA A 27 -3.81 18.99 -4.23
C ALA A 27 -4.94 19.50 -3.32
N THR A 28 -5.54 20.64 -3.67
CA THR A 28 -6.68 21.25 -2.99
C THR A 28 -7.85 20.25 -2.95
N GLY A 29 -8.32 19.92 -1.74
CA GLY A 29 -9.35 18.90 -1.51
C GLY A 29 -8.84 17.46 -1.32
N LEU A 30 -7.53 17.20 -1.42
CA LEU A 30 -6.94 15.95 -0.95
C LEU A 30 -6.61 16.06 0.54
N ASP A 31 -7.28 15.24 1.35
CA ASP A 31 -6.96 15.10 2.77
C ASP A 31 -5.73 14.21 2.95
N ALA A 32 -4.57 14.85 3.01
CA ALA A 32 -3.29 14.18 3.21
C ALA A 32 -3.21 13.47 4.57
N ASP A 33 -3.83 14.04 5.61
CA ASP A 33 -3.84 13.46 6.95
C ASP A 33 -4.69 12.20 7.00
N ALA A 34 -5.88 12.21 6.39
CA ALA A 34 -6.69 11.01 6.26
C ALA A 34 -6.02 9.94 5.39
N ALA A 35 -5.28 10.34 4.34
CA ALA A 35 -4.51 9.41 3.53
C ALA A 35 -3.35 8.77 4.33
N GLU A 36 -2.63 9.56 5.11
CA GLU A 36 -1.55 9.06 5.97
C GLU A 36 -2.09 8.18 7.10
N HIS A 37 -3.21 8.56 7.71
CA HIS A 37 -3.85 7.75 8.74
C HIS A 37 -4.24 6.37 8.19
N ARG A 38 -4.82 6.30 6.98
CA ARG A 38 -5.13 5.01 6.33
C ARG A 38 -3.88 4.18 6.07
N ARG A 39 -2.77 4.79 5.61
CA ARG A 39 -1.50 4.11 5.41
C ARG A 39 -0.93 3.59 6.73
N ALA A 40 -0.94 4.40 7.79
CA ALA A 40 -0.43 4.02 9.10
C ALA A 40 -1.25 2.86 9.72
N THR A 41 -2.58 2.90 9.62
CA THR A 41 -3.43 1.80 10.06
C THR A 41 -3.12 0.51 9.30
N ARG A 42 -3.01 0.58 7.97
CA ARG A 42 -2.63 -0.59 7.16
C ARG A 42 -1.26 -1.13 7.52
N ARG A 43 -0.28 -0.24 7.75
CA ARG A 43 1.07 -0.60 8.18
C ARG A 43 1.03 -1.40 9.48
N ALA A 44 0.30 -0.91 10.49
CA ALA A 44 0.17 -1.56 11.79
C ALA A 44 -0.51 -2.94 11.70
N GLU A 45 -1.53 -3.09 10.84
CA GLU A 45 -2.16 -4.39 10.58
C GLU A 45 -1.16 -5.41 10.02
N ILE A 46 -0.39 -5.02 9.00
CA ILE A 46 0.59 -5.90 8.35
C ILE A 46 1.73 -6.25 9.31
N GLU A 47 2.23 -5.29 10.08
CA GLU A 47 3.24 -5.52 11.12
C GLU A 47 2.75 -6.55 12.15
N GLY A 48 1.47 -6.48 12.53
CA GLY A 48 0.83 -7.49 13.37
C GLY A 48 0.82 -8.89 12.75
N GLU A 49 0.48 -9.01 11.46
CA GLU A 49 0.52 -10.30 10.76
C GLU A 49 1.94 -10.85 10.61
N ILE A 50 2.93 -9.99 10.33
CA ILE A 50 4.36 -10.36 10.30
C ILE A 50 4.78 -10.95 11.64
N ALA A 51 4.49 -10.25 12.74
CA ALA A 51 4.86 -10.71 14.08
C ALA A 51 4.24 -12.08 14.41
N ARG A 52 3.00 -12.33 13.99
CA ARG A 52 2.35 -13.64 14.17
C ARG A 52 3.00 -14.73 13.33
N ALA A 53 3.31 -14.47 12.06
CA ALA A 53 3.97 -15.41 11.18
C ALA A 53 5.39 -15.75 11.66
N GLU A 54 6.15 -14.73 12.06
CA GLU A 54 7.48 -14.90 12.67
C GLU A 54 7.42 -15.72 13.96
N GLY A 55 6.44 -15.44 14.83
CA GLY A 55 6.24 -16.22 16.06
C GLY A 55 5.97 -17.71 15.80
N LYS A 56 5.17 -18.04 14.77
CA LYS A 56 4.97 -19.44 14.36
C LYS A 56 6.24 -20.08 13.83
N LEU A 57 6.95 -19.38 12.94
CA LEU A 57 8.15 -19.90 12.28
C LEU A 57 9.38 -19.98 13.21
N ALA A 58 9.43 -19.17 14.26
CA ALA A 58 10.44 -19.26 15.32
C ALA A 58 10.20 -20.44 16.28
N ASN A 59 8.98 -20.98 16.32
CA ASN A 59 8.65 -22.13 17.15
C ASN A 59 9.12 -23.42 16.48
N ALA A 60 10.24 -23.98 16.96
CA ALA A 60 10.80 -25.24 16.45
C ALA A 60 9.77 -26.39 16.43
N ARG A 61 8.91 -26.49 17.45
CA ARG A 61 7.85 -27.52 17.51
C ARG A 61 6.85 -27.37 16.37
N PHE A 62 6.56 -26.16 15.92
CA PHE A 62 5.69 -25.93 14.76
C PHE A 62 6.41 -26.34 13.48
N VAL A 63 7.64 -25.89 13.28
CA VAL A 63 8.44 -26.19 12.07
C VAL A 63 8.69 -27.69 11.91
N GLU A 64 8.94 -28.41 13.00
CA GLU A 64 9.24 -29.84 12.97
C GLU A 64 8.00 -30.74 12.85
N ARG A 65 6.85 -30.30 13.35
CA ARG A 65 5.65 -31.16 13.47
C ARG A 65 4.54 -30.81 12.50
N ALA A 66 4.53 -29.60 11.94
CA ALA A 66 3.54 -29.21 10.95
C ALA A 66 3.87 -29.84 9.58
N PRO A 67 2.86 -30.09 8.72
CA PRO A 67 3.10 -30.47 7.33
C PRO A 67 3.98 -29.44 6.62
N ALA A 68 4.91 -29.91 5.77
CA ALA A 68 5.84 -29.04 5.05
C ALA A 68 5.12 -27.94 4.26
N GLU A 69 4.00 -28.28 3.60
CA GLU A 69 3.15 -27.32 2.89
C GLU A 69 2.65 -26.16 3.77
N VAL A 70 2.37 -26.42 5.05
CA VAL A 70 1.90 -25.40 6.00
C VAL A 70 3.07 -24.49 6.39
N VAL A 71 4.25 -25.05 6.65
CA VAL A 71 5.44 -24.27 6.96
C VAL A 71 5.84 -23.37 5.79
N GLU A 72 5.84 -23.91 4.58
CA GLU A 72 6.15 -23.15 3.36
C GLU A 72 5.08 -22.08 3.05
N ALA A 73 3.81 -22.37 3.31
CA ALA A 73 2.74 -21.38 3.21
C ALA A 73 2.95 -20.21 4.18
N GLU A 74 3.34 -20.47 5.44
CA GLU A 74 3.63 -19.40 6.40
C GLU A 74 4.89 -18.59 6.02
N ARG A 75 5.94 -19.23 5.48
CA ARG A 75 7.12 -18.52 4.92
C ARG A 75 6.76 -17.63 3.74
N SER A 76 5.90 -18.13 2.85
CA SER A 76 5.42 -17.39 1.69
C SER A 76 4.56 -16.19 2.11
N LYS A 77 3.65 -16.37 3.08
CA LYS A 77 2.87 -15.27 3.67
C LYS A 77 3.77 -14.21 4.30
N LEU A 78 4.76 -14.62 5.09
CA LEU A 78 5.72 -13.69 5.69
C LEU A 78 6.45 -12.86 4.63
N THR A 79 6.88 -13.49 3.54
CA THR A 79 7.55 -12.80 2.43
C THR A 79 6.60 -11.81 1.75
N ALA A 80 5.35 -12.20 1.50
CA ALA A 80 4.34 -11.32 0.90
C ALA A 80 4.03 -10.11 1.79
N PHE A 81 3.84 -10.32 3.10
CA PHE A 81 3.59 -9.23 4.03
C PHE A 81 4.76 -8.26 4.15
N ARG A 82 6.00 -8.76 4.12
CA ARG A 82 7.19 -7.89 4.11
C ARG A 82 7.27 -7.05 2.83
N ALA A 83 6.94 -7.63 1.68
CA ALA A 83 6.90 -6.89 0.42
C ALA A 83 5.77 -5.83 0.41
N GLU A 84 4.60 -6.17 0.95
CA GLU A 84 3.49 -5.21 1.08
C GLU A 84 3.85 -4.06 2.04
N LEU A 85 4.48 -4.37 3.17
CA LEU A 85 4.94 -3.37 4.14
C LEU A 85 5.95 -2.40 3.51
N GLU A 86 6.89 -2.92 2.72
CA GLU A 86 7.87 -2.10 2.01
C GLU A 86 7.20 -1.13 1.02
N GLY A 87 6.14 -1.57 0.34
CA GLY A 87 5.37 -0.70 -0.55
C GLY A 87 4.56 0.40 0.15
N LEU A 88 4.45 0.35 1.49
CA LEU A 88 3.75 1.33 2.32
C LEU A 88 4.69 2.23 3.13
N ARG A 89 6.01 2.07 2.97
CA ARG A 89 7.03 2.96 3.52
C ARG A 89 7.28 4.14 2.58
#